data_AF-A0A9D1QX33-F1
#
_entry.id   AF-A0A9D1QX33-F1
#
_cell.length_a   1.000
_cell.length_b   1.000
_cell.length_c   1.000
_cell.angle_alpha   90.00
_cell.angle_beta   90.00
_cell.angle_gamma   90.00
#
_symmetry.space_group_name_H-M   'P 1'
#
loop_
_entity.id
_entity.type
_entity.pdbx_description
1 polymer ?
#
loop_
_entity_poly.entity_id
_entity_poly.type
_entity_poly.pdbx_seq_one_letter_code
_entity_poly.pdbx_strand_id
1 'polypeptide(L)'
;MSCVENQVLAVLRERGADIRPLYHNSAVPLRELFFSLVVQGEKPYRFYRVPRIQEELKALGVISLTLRRGQDADTLRGQIRHGGADAVLVRVTPECTKSVLHARGLREDHYVRAVSSADGFLLYNDIPEAVVPLGDAAFGGILTGDSLQLSVRGAVDSRLKTRLWDKRLFRPEQAAPFSFAEGKGDEGRTAERLRDLLGVYKIMRYRMQSYYGQYVDTDFIGEAMPIIEQYYMKAEYWNLRKNAPAKALQGLLEDLWRRDARMMEILTERLEEKR
;
A
#
# COMPACT_ATOMS: atom_id res chain seq x y z
N MET A 1 2.87 2.83 0.84
CA MET A 1 1.40 2.77 0.68
C MET A 1 0.78 4.00 1.31
N SER A 2 -0.51 4.28 1.07
CA SER A 2 -1.21 5.40 1.70
C SER A 2 -1.66 4.99 3.11
N CYS A 3 -1.40 5.84 4.12
CA CYS A 3 -1.86 5.59 5.49
C CYS A 3 -3.38 5.48 5.58
N VAL A 4 -4.11 6.26 4.78
CA VAL A 4 -5.56 6.15 4.63
C VAL A 4 -5.97 4.76 4.15
N GLU A 5 -5.31 4.22 3.13
CA GLU A 5 -5.60 2.87 2.62
C GLU A 5 -5.41 1.80 3.71
N ASN A 6 -4.31 1.88 4.46
CA ASN A 6 -4.04 0.95 5.56
C ASN A 6 -5.10 1.05 6.67
N GLN A 7 -5.53 2.25 7.03
CA GLN A 7 -6.56 2.46 8.04
C GLN A 7 -7.95 1.95 7.57
N VAL A 8 -8.31 2.15 6.29
CA VAL A 8 -9.54 1.57 5.73
C VAL A 8 -9.50 0.04 5.82
N LEU A 9 -8.38 -0.58 5.44
CA LEU A 9 -8.23 -2.03 5.53
C LEU A 9 -8.31 -2.54 6.98
N ALA A 10 -7.71 -1.82 7.93
CA ALA A 10 -7.76 -2.16 9.35
C ALA A 10 -9.21 -2.15 9.88
N VAL A 11 -9.97 -1.09 9.59
CA VAL A 11 -11.38 -0.96 9.98
C VAL A 11 -12.23 -2.08 9.37
N LEU A 12 -12.00 -2.46 8.13
CA LEU A 12 -12.72 -3.59 7.51
C LEU A 12 -12.40 -4.92 8.21
N ARG A 13 -11.13 -5.19 8.54
CA ARG A 13 -10.72 -6.40 9.27
C ARG A 13 -11.31 -6.47 10.67
N GLU A 14 -11.34 -5.36 11.40
CA GLU A 14 -11.96 -5.27 12.74
C GLU A 14 -13.44 -5.62 12.72
N ARG A 15 -14.12 -5.38 11.58
CA ARG A 15 -15.50 -5.80 11.35
C ARG A 15 -15.64 -7.23 10.81
N GLY A 16 -14.56 -7.99 10.77
CA GLY A 16 -14.53 -9.37 10.31
C GLY A 16 -14.55 -9.55 8.79
N ALA A 17 -14.34 -8.49 8.00
CA ALA A 17 -14.32 -8.61 6.55
C ALA A 17 -13.01 -9.27 6.07
N ASP A 18 -13.14 -10.23 5.14
CA ASP A 18 -11.99 -10.73 4.39
C ASP A 18 -11.55 -9.67 3.37
N ILE A 19 -10.39 -9.06 3.61
CA ILE A 19 -9.86 -8.02 2.72
C ILE A 19 -9.06 -8.57 1.54
N ARG A 20 -8.74 -9.87 1.50
CA ARG A 20 -7.92 -10.47 0.44
C ARG A 20 -8.48 -10.19 -0.97
N PRO A 21 -9.81 -10.23 -1.23
CA PRO A 21 -10.38 -9.87 -2.53
C PRO A 21 -10.02 -8.46 -3.01
N LEU A 22 -9.76 -7.52 -2.10
CA LEU A 22 -9.49 -6.13 -2.44
C LEU A 22 -8.15 -5.93 -3.15
N TYR A 23 -7.27 -6.93 -3.10
CA TYR A 23 -5.99 -6.94 -3.78
C TYR A 23 -6.04 -7.43 -5.24
N HIS A 24 -7.21 -7.58 -5.85
CA HIS A 24 -7.38 -8.13 -7.20
C HIS A 24 -6.48 -7.52 -8.31
N ASN A 25 -6.10 -6.25 -8.20
CA ASN A 25 -5.21 -5.57 -9.15
C ASN A 25 -3.71 -5.72 -8.85
N SER A 26 -3.31 -6.62 -7.96
CA SER A 26 -1.91 -6.74 -7.50
C SER A 26 -0.99 -7.51 -8.44
N ALA A 27 -1.51 -8.18 -9.48
CA ALA A 27 -0.71 -8.90 -10.48
C ALA A 27 -0.02 -7.96 -11.50
N VAL A 28 0.41 -6.78 -11.05
CA VAL A 28 1.07 -5.80 -11.91
C VAL A 28 2.31 -6.44 -12.55
N PRO A 29 2.42 -6.44 -13.90
CA PRO A 29 3.58 -6.99 -14.59
C PRO A 29 4.87 -6.25 -14.18
N LEU A 30 5.98 -6.98 -14.03
CA LEU A 30 7.27 -6.34 -13.73
C LEU A 30 7.67 -5.32 -14.82
N ARG A 31 7.27 -5.54 -16.08
CA ARG A 31 7.38 -4.57 -17.17
C ARG A 31 6.79 -3.22 -16.81
N GLU A 32 5.52 -3.19 -16.40
CA GLU A 32 4.82 -1.94 -16.06
C GLU A 32 5.50 -1.21 -14.89
N LEU A 33 5.93 -1.97 -13.89
CA LEU A 33 6.67 -1.42 -12.75
C LEU A 33 8.02 -0.83 -13.18
N PHE A 34 8.76 -1.53 -14.04
CA PHE A 34 10.06 -1.08 -14.56
C PHE A 34 9.93 0.19 -15.39
N PHE A 35 9.00 0.25 -16.34
CA PHE A 35 8.82 1.43 -17.17
C PHE A 35 8.35 2.64 -16.36
N SER A 36 7.42 2.48 -15.42
CA SER A 36 6.99 3.60 -14.57
C SER A 36 8.08 4.06 -13.61
N LEU A 37 8.73 3.15 -12.86
CA LEU A 37 9.61 3.53 -11.75
C LEU A 37 11.07 3.73 -12.18
N VAL A 38 11.55 2.97 -13.16
CA VAL A 38 12.94 3.03 -13.62
C VAL A 38 13.11 3.90 -14.86
N VAL A 39 12.28 3.75 -15.88
CA VAL A 39 12.41 4.54 -17.12
C VAL A 39 11.86 5.95 -16.90
N GLN A 40 10.58 6.06 -16.49
CA GLN A 40 9.90 7.35 -16.30
C GLN A 40 10.29 8.04 -14.98
N GLY A 41 10.81 7.29 -14.01
CA GLY A 41 11.22 7.84 -12.71
C GLY A 41 10.03 8.29 -11.84
N GLU A 42 8.85 7.69 -12.04
CA GLU A 42 7.70 7.92 -11.18
C GLU A 42 8.06 7.61 -9.72
N LYS A 43 7.54 8.42 -8.80
CA LYS A 43 7.74 8.17 -7.38
C LYS A 43 6.74 7.13 -6.88
N PRO A 44 7.12 6.22 -5.96
CA PRO A 44 6.20 5.19 -5.44
C PRO A 44 4.88 5.74 -4.87
N TYR A 45 4.90 6.94 -4.27
CA TYR A 45 3.68 7.57 -3.74
C TYR A 45 2.73 8.09 -4.83
N ARG A 46 3.20 8.23 -6.08
CA ARG A 46 2.44 8.59 -7.29
C ARG A 46 2.24 7.42 -8.25
N PHE A 47 2.51 6.18 -7.82
CA PHE A 47 2.25 5.01 -8.66
C PHE A 47 0.74 4.77 -8.75
N TYR A 48 0.11 5.20 -9.86
CA TYR A 48 -1.34 5.18 -10.08
C TYR A 48 -1.82 4.09 -11.05
N ARG A 49 -0.94 3.15 -11.44
CA ARG A 49 -1.32 2.00 -12.28
C ARG A 49 -2.35 1.09 -11.61
N VAL A 50 -2.38 1.09 -10.28
CA VAL A 50 -3.39 0.40 -9.48
C VAL A 50 -4.24 1.45 -8.76
N PRO A 51 -5.57 1.45 -8.94
CA PRO A 51 -6.46 2.29 -8.16
C PRO A 51 -6.25 2.07 -6.66
N ARG A 52 -6.36 3.16 -5.88
CA ARG A 52 -6.34 3.06 -4.43
C ARG A 52 -7.56 2.28 -3.96
N ILE A 53 -7.38 1.35 -3.02
CA ILE A 53 -8.46 0.45 -2.56
C ILE A 53 -9.63 1.27 -2.01
N GLN A 54 -9.36 2.35 -1.26
CA GLN A 54 -10.43 3.19 -0.71
C GLN A 54 -11.26 3.91 -1.78
N GLU A 55 -10.65 4.30 -2.91
CA GLU A 55 -11.39 4.97 -4.00
C GLU A 55 -12.28 3.97 -4.73
N GLU A 56 -11.79 2.75 -4.93
CA GLU A 56 -12.57 1.69 -5.54
C GLU A 56 -13.73 1.22 -4.65
N LEU A 57 -13.49 1.02 -3.35
CA LEU A 57 -14.55 0.70 -2.40
C LEU A 57 -15.61 1.80 -2.32
N LYS A 58 -15.20 3.07 -2.43
CA LYS A 58 -16.11 4.21 -2.49
C LYS A 58 -16.95 4.17 -3.78
N ALA A 59 -16.32 3.95 -4.93
CA ALA A 59 -17.01 3.82 -6.22
C ALA A 59 -17.98 2.63 -6.26
N LEU A 60 -17.68 1.56 -5.52
CA LEU A 60 -18.53 0.37 -5.40
C LEU A 60 -19.62 0.53 -4.32
N GLY A 61 -19.65 1.64 -3.59
CA GLY A 61 -20.63 1.92 -2.53
C GLY A 61 -20.41 1.13 -1.23
N VAL A 62 -19.27 0.44 -1.09
CA VAL A 62 -18.93 -0.37 0.09
C VAL A 62 -18.54 0.52 1.27
N ILE A 63 -17.90 1.64 0.99
CA ILE A 63 -17.55 2.65 2.00
C ILE A 63 -17.98 4.05 1.56
N SER A 64 -18.10 4.94 2.54
CA SER A 64 -18.08 6.39 2.37
C SER A 64 -16.81 6.92 3.01
N LEU A 65 -16.09 7.77 2.27
CA LEU A 65 -14.93 8.48 2.79
C LEU A 65 -15.07 9.96 2.44
N THR A 66 -15.27 10.80 3.45
CA THR A 66 -15.57 12.22 3.30
C THR A 66 -14.47 13.07 3.92
N LEU A 67 -13.79 13.87 3.09
CA LEU A 67 -12.82 14.86 3.53
C LEU A 67 -13.53 16.09 4.09
N ARG A 68 -13.15 16.48 5.30
CA ARG A 68 -13.53 17.72 5.96
C ARG A 68 -12.25 18.52 6.18
N ARG A 69 -12.25 19.81 5.86
CA ARG A 69 -11.06 20.68 5.89
C ARG A 69 -11.25 21.82 6.86
N GLY A 70 -10.16 22.31 7.44
CA GLY A 70 -10.14 23.53 8.25
C GLY A 70 -11.03 23.45 9.49
N GLN A 71 -11.19 22.26 10.07
CA GLN A 71 -11.95 22.07 11.29
C GLN A 71 -11.12 22.46 12.50
N ASP A 72 -11.75 23.12 13.47
CA ASP A 72 -11.16 23.33 14.78
C ASP A 72 -11.08 22.02 15.60
N ALA A 73 -10.27 22.07 16.67
CA ALA A 73 -10.03 20.91 17.52
C ALA A 73 -11.30 20.44 18.22
N ASP A 74 -12.17 21.33 18.68
CA ASP A 74 -13.39 20.97 19.43
C ASP A 74 -14.40 20.23 18.55
N THR A 75 -14.55 20.67 17.31
CA THR A 75 -15.33 19.99 16.29
C THR A 75 -14.80 18.58 16.05
N LEU A 76 -13.49 18.42 15.92
CA LEU A 76 -12.87 17.10 15.72
C LEU A 76 -13.03 16.20 16.95
N ARG A 77 -12.87 16.73 18.17
CA ARG A 77 -13.15 15.99 19.42
C ARG A 77 -14.59 15.48 19.44
N GLY A 78 -15.55 16.35 19.12
CA GLY A 78 -16.96 16.00 19.05
C GLY A 78 -17.23 14.88 18.04
N GLN A 79 -16.61 14.94 16.86
CA GLN A 79 -16.76 13.90 15.83
C GLN A 79 -16.18 12.55 16.25
N ILE A 80 -15.06 12.53 16.97
CA ILE A 80 -14.44 11.28 17.43
C ILE A 80 -15.23 10.66 18.59
N ARG A 81 -15.77 11.48 19.50
CA ARG A 81 -16.48 11.02 20.70
C ARG A 81 -17.94 10.64 20.45
N HIS A 82 -18.60 11.41 19.59
CA HIS A 82 -20.06 11.35 19.43
C HIS A 82 -20.48 11.18 17.96
N GLY A 83 -19.54 11.09 17.03
CA GLY A 83 -19.85 10.84 15.62
C GLY A 83 -20.34 9.42 15.40
N GLY A 84 -21.23 9.25 14.42
CA GLY A 84 -21.68 7.93 13.94
C GLY A 84 -20.78 7.32 12.85
N ALA A 85 -19.58 7.87 12.63
CA ALA A 85 -18.64 7.32 11.67
C ALA A 85 -17.94 6.11 12.28
N ASP A 86 -17.62 5.10 11.46
CA ASP A 86 -16.91 3.90 11.92
C ASP A 86 -15.44 4.21 12.24
N ALA A 87 -14.86 5.21 11.58
CA ALA A 87 -13.58 5.76 11.96
C ALA A 87 -13.45 7.23 11.54
N VAL A 88 -12.68 7.98 12.34
CA VAL A 88 -12.24 9.33 12.01
C VAL A 88 -10.72 9.31 11.87
N LEU A 89 -10.24 9.61 10.68
CA LEU A 89 -8.81 9.79 10.42
C LEU A 89 -8.49 11.28 10.49
N VAL A 90 -7.60 11.67 11.38
CA VAL A 90 -7.17 13.07 11.51
C VAL A 90 -5.81 13.26 10.87
N ARG A 91 -5.65 14.37 10.15
CA ARG A 91 -4.35 14.76 9.62
C ARG A 91 -3.53 15.40 10.73
N VAL A 92 -2.32 14.89 10.92
CA VAL A 92 -1.41 15.33 11.98
C VAL A 92 -0.28 16.18 11.44
N THR A 93 0.27 17.03 12.31
CA THR A 93 1.44 17.85 11.97
C THR A 93 2.69 16.99 11.76
N PRO A 94 3.67 17.47 10.96
CA PRO A 94 4.97 16.82 10.84
C PRO A 94 5.66 16.64 12.21
N GLU A 95 5.50 17.60 13.12
CA GLU A 95 6.03 17.56 14.48
C GLU A 95 5.44 16.38 15.25
N CYS A 96 4.12 16.19 15.22
CA CYS A 96 3.46 15.04 15.85
C CYS A 96 4.00 13.71 15.31
N THR A 97 4.17 13.62 13.99
CA THR A 97 4.73 12.42 13.34
C THR A 97 6.11 12.07 13.89
N LYS A 98 6.93 13.08 14.19
CA LYS A 98 8.29 12.92 14.72
C LYS A 98 8.32 12.65 16.23
N SER A 99 7.61 13.46 17.02
CA SER A 99 7.76 13.49 18.49
C SER A 99 6.78 12.59 19.23
N VAL A 100 5.60 12.32 18.66
CA VAL A 100 4.55 11.52 19.29
C VAL A 100 4.49 10.12 18.67
N LEU A 101 4.52 10.03 17.34
CA LEU A 101 4.44 8.74 16.64
C LEU A 101 5.80 8.06 16.45
N HIS A 102 6.89 8.78 16.72
CA HIS A 102 8.27 8.35 16.51
C HIS A 102 8.52 7.75 15.10
N ALA A 103 7.78 8.24 14.10
CA ALA A 103 7.89 7.76 12.74
C ALA A 103 9.11 8.38 12.05
N ARG A 104 9.87 7.54 11.34
CA ARG A 104 11.02 7.99 10.54
C ARG A 104 10.50 8.55 9.21
N GLY A 105 10.44 9.88 9.11
CA GLY A 105 10.11 10.59 7.87
C GLY A 105 9.06 11.69 8.10
N LEU A 106 9.40 12.92 7.71
CA LEU A 106 8.45 14.04 7.74
C LEU A 106 7.51 13.88 6.55
N ARG A 107 6.23 13.59 6.82
CA ARG A 107 5.16 13.61 5.83
C ARG A 107 4.13 14.63 6.23
N GLU A 108 3.94 15.64 5.39
CA GLU A 108 2.93 16.68 5.60
C GLU A 108 1.51 16.14 5.35
N ASP A 109 1.36 14.97 4.73
CA ASP A 109 0.10 14.37 4.30
C ASP A 109 -0.33 13.16 5.17
N HIS A 110 0.16 13.08 6.41
CA HIS A 110 -0.05 11.91 7.26
C HIS A 110 -1.38 11.93 8.03
N TYR A 111 -2.13 10.84 7.95
CA TYR A 111 -3.39 10.63 8.67
C TYR A 111 -3.24 9.48 9.65
N VAL A 112 -3.76 9.67 10.86
CA VAL A 112 -3.88 8.62 11.90
C VAL A 112 -5.34 8.44 12.27
N ARG A 113 -5.73 7.22 12.66
CA ARG A 113 -7.08 6.99 13.19
C ARG A 113 -7.13 7.41 14.65
N ALA A 114 -8.06 8.28 15.00
CA ALA A 114 -8.29 8.72 16.37
C ALA A 114 -9.56 8.06 16.93
N VAL A 115 -9.46 7.52 18.14
CA VAL A 115 -10.57 6.90 18.87
C VAL A 115 -10.65 7.52 20.26
N SER A 116 -11.86 7.74 20.78
CA SER A 116 -12.04 8.24 22.14
C SER A 116 -11.57 7.21 23.18
N SER A 117 -10.99 7.71 24.26
CA SER A 117 -10.63 6.95 25.47
C SER A 117 -11.07 7.72 26.72
N ALA A 118 -11.02 7.09 27.89
CA ALA A 118 -11.40 7.72 29.17
C ALA A 118 -10.61 9.01 29.44
N ASP A 119 -9.30 8.99 29.18
CA ASP A 119 -8.37 10.10 29.49
C ASP A 119 -8.05 10.99 28.28
N GLY A 120 -8.78 10.84 27.16
CA GLY A 120 -8.53 11.58 25.93
C GLY A 120 -8.74 10.72 24.69
N PHE A 121 -7.66 10.45 23.96
CA PHE A 121 -7.69 9.75 22.66
C PHE A 121 -6.64 8.67 22.55
N LEU A 122 -6.93 7.65 21.73
CA LEU A 122 -5.95 6.71 21.21
C LEU A 122 -5.71 7.00 19.73
N LEU A 123 -4.45 7.20 19.37
CA LEU A 123 -4.02 7.39 17.99
C LEU A 123 -3.43 6.09 17.44
N TYR A 124 -4.04 5.55 16.40
CA TYR A 124 -3.55 4.39 15.68
C TYR A 124 -2.76 4.85 14.46
N ASN A 125 -1.46 4.57 14.48
CA ASN A 125 -0.54 4.84 13.39
C ASN A 125 -0.29 3.57 12.57
N ASP A 126 -0.09 3.70 11.25
CA ASP A 126 0.20 2.56 10.38
C ASP A 126 1.70 2.31 10.21
N ILE A 127 2.55 3.35 10.23
CA ILE A 127 4.00 3.23 10.04
C ILE A 127 4.77 4.18 10.98
N PRO A 128 5.51 3.67 11.99
CA PRO A 128 5.43 2.29 12.48
C PRO A 128 4.03 1.99 13.03
N GLU A 129 3.61 0.74 12.96
CA GLU A 129 2.37 0.30 13.59
C GLU A 129 2.47 0.54 15.10
N ALA A 130 1.65 1.46 15.60
CA ALA A 130 1.69 1.89 16.99
C ALA A 130 0.33 2.42 17.42
N VAL A 131 0.01 2.23 18.71
CA VAL A 131 -1.14 2.85 19.37
C VAL A 131 -0.60 3.78 20.44
N VAL A 132 -0.85 5.07 20.29
CA VAL A 132 -0.31 6.11 21.18
C VAL A 132 -1.44 6.78 21.95
N PRO A 133 -1.43 6.76 23.28
CA PRO A 133 -2.38 7.52 24.08
C PRO A 133 -2.04 9.01 24.00
N LEU A 134 -3.07 9.85 23.88
CA LEU A 134 -2.95 11.30 23.86
C LEU A 134 -4.00 11.93 24.78
N GLY A 135 -3.54 12.74 25.74
CA GLY A 135 -4.41 13.49 26.61
C GLY A 135 -5.24 14.53 25.85
N ASP A 136 -6.44 14.82 26.34
CA ASP A 136 -7.39 15.70 25.67
C ASP A 136 -6.86 17.12 25.38
N ALA A 137 -6.08 17.67 26.33
CA ALA A 137 -5.46 18.99 26.21
C ALA A 137 -4.41 19.06 25.08
N ALA A 138 -3.71 17.95 24.81
CA ALA A 138 -2.67 17.88 23.77
C ALA A 138 -3.24 17.69 22.36
N PHE A 139 -4.51 17.27 22.24
CA PHE A 139 -5.12 16.91 20.96
C PHE A 139 -5.13 18.07 19.95
N GLY A 140 -5.45 19.29 20.38
CA GLY A 140 -5.46 20.44 19.47
C GLY A 140 -4.09 20.75 18.85
N GLY A 141 -3.00 20.51 19.59
CA GLY A 141 -1.63 20.85 19.16
C GLY A 141 -1.04 19.93 18.09
N ILE A 142 -1.67 18.79 17.81
CA ILE A 142 -1.16 17.82 16.83
C ILE A 142 -1.88 17.88 15.48
N LEU A 143 -2.96 18.67 15.36
CA LEU A 143 -3.87 18.63 14.21
C LEU A 143 -3.49 19.70 13.18
N THR A 144 -3.69 19.38 11.90
CA THR A 144 -3.66 20.39 10.84
C THR A 144 -5.06 20.92 10.47
N GLY A 145 -6.11 20.37 11.08
CA GLY A 145 -7.52 20.72 10.84
C GLY A 145 -8.23 19.93 9.72
N ASP A 146 -7.53 19.03 9.03
CA ASP A 146 -8.18 18.14 8.05
C ASP A 146 -8.56 16.79 8.70
N SER A 147 -9.72 16.24 8.34
CA SER A 147 -10.10 14.89 8.71
C SER A 147 -10.82 14.13 7.58
N LEU A 148 -10.73 12.81 7.63
CA LEU A 148 -11.50 11.90 6.80
C LEU A 148 -12.44 11.10 7.70
N GLN A 149 -13.73 11.18 7.40
CA GLN A 149 -14.75 10.36 8.05
C GLN A 149 -15.01 9.13 7.20
N LEU A 150 -14.79 7.95 7.78
CA LEU A 150 -15.03 6.65 7.17
C LEU A 150 -16.31 6.05 7.73
N SER A 151 -17.21 5.63 6.83
CA SER A 151 -18.34 4.77 7.16
C SER A 151 -18.35 3.57 6.23
N VAL A 152 -18.48 2.37 6.76
CA VAL A 152 -18.66 1.13 5.99
C VAL A 152 -20.16 0.93 5.77
N ARG A 153 -20.56 0.89 4.51
CA ARG A 153 -21.97 0.81 4.07
C ARG A 153 -22.35 -0.56 3.55
N GLY A 154 -21.38 -1.39 3.18
CA GLY A 154 -21.59 -2.72 2.64
C GLY A 154 -20.53 -3.71 3.10
N ALA A 155 -20.73 -4.97 2.73
CA ALA A 155 -19.81 -6.06 3.07
C ALA A 155 -18.86 -6.38 1.90
N VAL A 156 -17.69 -6.95 2.24
CA VAL A 156 -16.84 -7.64 1.26
C VAL A 156 -17.34 -9.07 1.14
N ASP A 157 -18.39 -9.25 0.34
CA ASP A 157 -19.09 -10.53 0.16
C ASP A 157 -18.68 -11.27 -1.14
N SER A 158 -19.28 -12.43 -1.39
CA SER A 158 -19.03 -13.24 -2.60
C SER A 158 -19.42 -12.51 -3.89
N ARG A 159 -20.45 -11.65 -3.85
CA ARG A 159 -20.88 -10.84 -5.00
C ARG A 159 -19.83 -9.80 -5.33
N LEU A 160 -19.29 -9.09 -4.33
CA LEU A 160 -18.20 -8.16 -4.51
C LEU A 160 -16.94 -8.87 -5.03
N LYS A 161 -16.58 -10.01 -4.44
CA LYS A 161 -15.44 -10.82 -4.88
C LYS A 161 -15.52 -11.19 -6.36
N THR A 162 -16.69 -11.62 -6.82
CA THR A 162 -16.93 -11.94 -8.25
C THR A 162 -16.75 -10.69 -9.12
N ARG A 163 -17.35 -9.55 -8.73
CA ARG A 163 -17.17 -8.29 -9.47
C ARG A 163 -15.71 -7.85 -9.55
N LEU A 164 -14.94 -8.01 -8.47
CA LEU A 164 -13.52 -7.65 -8.44
C LEU A 164 -12.67 -8.58 -9.31
N TRP A 165 -13.01 -9.88 -9.35
CA TRP A 165 -12.37 -10.84 -10.26
C TRP A 165 -12.51 -10.42 -11.73
N ASP A 166 -13.72 -10.02 -12.14
CA ASP A 166 -13.97 -9.60 -13.52
C ASP A 166 -13.28 -8.27 -13.86
N LYS A 167 -13.14 -7.39 -12.87
CA LYS A 167 -12.53 -6.06 -13.01
C LYS A 167 -11.01 -6.02 -12.96
N ARG A 168 -10.33 -7.17 -12.79
CA ARG A 168 -8.86 -7.22 -12.74
C ARG A 168 -8.25 -6.56 -13.96
N LEU A 169 -7.48 -5.50 -13.70
CA LEU A 169 -6.69 -4.76 -14.68
C LEU A 169 -5.49 -5.58 -15.15
N PHE A 170 -4.88 -6.31 -14.21
CA PHE A 170 -3.71 -7.14 -14.48
C PHE A 170 -4.06 -8.59 -14.19
N ARG A 171 -3.94 -9.41 -15.22
CA ARG A 171 -4.30 -10.83 -15.22
C ARG A 171 -3.03 -11.63 -15.51
N PRO A 172 -2.57 -12.51 -14.60
CA PRO A 172 -1.40 -13.37 -14.84
C PRO A 172 -1.51 -14.13 -16.16
N GLU A 173 -2.72 -14.61 -16.49
CA GLU A 173 -3.01 -15.33 -17.74
C GLU A 173 -2.86 -14.48 -19.02
N GLN A 174 -2.64 -13.17 -18.89
CA GLN A 174 -2.38 -12.24 -19.99
C GLN A 174 -0.97 -11.65 -19.94
N ALA A 175 -0.09 -12.17 -19.06
CA ALA A 175 1.27 -11.68 -18.95
C ALA A 175 2.05 -11.99 -20.23
N ALA A 176 2.67 -10.95 -20.81
CA ALA A 176 3.56 -11.09 -21.95
C ALA A 176 5.04 -11.09 -21.49
N PRO A 177 5.92 -11.87 -22.16
CA PRO A 177 7.35 -11.73 -21.98
C PRO A 177 7.82 -10.30 -22.24
N PHE A 178 8.85 -9.84 -21.51
CA PHE A 178 9.46 -8.54 -21.74
C PHE A 178 10.96 -8.59 -21.47
N SER A 179 11.73 -7.70 -22.10
CA SER A 179 13.17 -7.53 -21.84
C SER A 179 13.47 -6.13 -21.30
N PHE A 180 14.37 -6.04 -20.31
CA PHE A 180 14.86 -4.75 -19.82
C PHE A 180 15.67 -3.97 -20.87
N ALA A 181 16.19 -4.64 -21.90
CA ALA A 181 16.91 -3.99 -22.99
C ALA A 181 16.04 -2.97 -23.75
N GLU A 182 14.72 -3.08 -23.64
CA GLU A 182 13.74 -2.18 -24.26
C GLU A 182 13.68 -0.80 -23.59
N GLY A 183 14.21 -0.63 -22.37
CA GLY A 183 14.12 0.62 -21.61
C GLY A 183 15.48 1.15 -21.16
N LYS A 184 15.87 2.33 -21.65
CA LYS A 184 17.01 3.07 -21.10
C LYS A 184 16.52 3.98 -19.96
N GLY A 185 16.95 3.68 -18.74
CA GLY A 185 16.76 4.56 -17.59
C GLY A 185 17.81 5.68 -17.53
N ASP A 186 17.58 6.65 -16.66
CA ASP A 186 18.55 7.67 -16.29
C ASP A 186 19.65 7.08 -15.40
N GLU A 187 20.87 7.03 -15.93
CA GLU A 187 22.03 6.42 -15.28
C GLU A 187 22.36 7.07 -13.92
N GLY A 188 22.06 8.37 -13.75
CA GLY A 188 22.43 9.14 -12.55
C GLY A 188 21.61 8.81 -11.30
N ARG A 189 20.45 8.14 -11.43
CA ARG A 189 19.55 7.80 -10.30
C ARG A 189 19.22 6.31 -10.22
N THR A 190 20.03 5.46 -10.85
CA THR A 190 19.74 4.04 -11.01
C THR A 190 19.48 3.30 -9.68
N ALA A 191 20.26 3.57 -8.64
CA ALA A 191 20.09 2.94 -7.33
C ALA A 191 18.78 3.33 -6.63
N GLU A 192 18.41 4.61 -6.69
CA GLU A 192 17.17 5.12 -6.11
C GLU A 192 15.95 4.54 -6.84
N ARG A 193 15.99 4.55 -8.18
CA ARG A 193 14.90 4.02 -9.01
C ARG A 193 14.73 2.51 -8.86
N LEU A 194 15.83 1.76 -8.74
CA LEU A 194 15.78 0.33 -8.43
C LEU A 194 15.18 0.06 -7.05
N ARG A 195 15.55 0.87 -6.05
CA ARG A 195 14.97 0.78 -4.70
C ARG A 195 13.48 1.06 -4.72
N ASP A 196 13.04 2.08 -5.46
CA ASP A 196 11.63 2.41 -5.66
C ASP A 196 10.88 1.26 -6.36
N LEU A 197 11.45 0.69 -7.43
CA LEU A 197 10.94 -0.50 -8.12
C LEU A 197 10.72 -1.67 -7.17
N LEU A 198 11.78 -2.10 -6.47
CA LEU A 198 11.73 -3.24 -5.55
C LEU A 198 10.77 -3.00 -4.38
N GLY A 199 10.70 -1.76 -3.91
CA GLY A 199 9.79 -1.34 -2.85
C GLY A 199 8.32 -1.49 -3.24
N VAL A 200 7.94 -1.12 -4.47
CA VAL A 200 6.58 -1.33 -4.98
C VAL A 200 6.35 -2.80 -5.34
N TYR A 201 7.32 -3.42 -6.01
CA TYR A 201 7.26 -4.81 -6.46
C TYR A 201 6.96 -5.77 -5.30
N LYS A 202 7.72 -5.69 -4.20
CA LYS A 202 7.51 -6.59 -3.05
C LYS A 202 6.09 -6.47 -2.47
N ILE A 203 5.55 -5.24 -2.40
CA ILE A 203 4.20 -4.99 -1.89
C ILE A 203 3.17 -5.62 -2.83
N MET A 204 3.37 -5.47 -4.16
CA MET A 204 2.49 -6.09 -5.14
C MET A 204 2.52 -7.61 -5.05
N ARG A 205 3.69 -8.24 -4.85
CA ARG A 205 3.81 -9.71 -4.75
C ARG A 205 3.20 -10.27 -3.46
N TYR A 206 3.37 -9.61 -2.30
CA TYR A 206 2.62 -10.00 -1.09
C TYR A 206 1.10 -9.89 -1.26
N ARG A 207 0.64 -8.80 -1.89
CA ARG A 207 -0.79 -8.63 -2.21
C ARG A 207 -1.28 -9.70 -3.20
N MET A 208 -0.45 -10.06 -4.17
CA MET A 208 -0.72 -11.11 -5.16
C MET A 208 -0.85 -12.47 -4.50
N GLN A 209 0.09 -12.84 -3.63
CA GLN A 209 0.01 -14.07 -2.83
C GLN A 209 -1.30 -14.11 -2.03
N SER A 210 -1.63 -13.02 -1.34
CA SER A 210 -2.83 -12.89 -0.53
C SER A 210 -4.12 -13.00 -1.35
N TYR A 211 -4.18 -12.35 -2.53
CA TYR A 211 -5.33 -12.41 -3.41
C TYR A 211 -5.51 -13.79 -4.03
N TYR A 212 -4.48 -14.31 -4.69
CA TYR A 212 -4.54 -15.57 -5.44
C TYR A 212 -4.58 -16.80 -4.54
N GLY A 213 -4.06 -16.70 -3.31
CA GLY A 213 -4.16 -17.74 -2.27
C GLY A 213 -5.59 -18.10 -1.90
N GLN A 214 -6.58 -17.30 -2.30
CA GLN A 214 -7.99 -17.64 -2.17
C GLN A 214 -8.49 -18.64 -3.22
N TYR A 215 -7.73 -18.88 -4.28
CA TYR A 215 -8.15 -19.65 -5.45
C TYR A 215 -7.23 -20.84 -5.69
N VAL A 216 -5.91 -20.63 -5.56
CA VAL A 216 -4.87 -21.63 -5.80
C VAL A 216 -3.86 -21.58 -4.66
N ASP A 217 -3.08 -22.63 -4.47
CA ASP A 217 -1.90 -22.56 -3.61
C ASP A 217 -0.90 -21.55 -4.18
N THR A 218 -0.33 -20.69 -3.32
CA THR A 218 0.61 -19.61 -3.69
C THR A 218 1.91 -19.66 -2.90
N ASP A 219 2.27 -20.80 -2.31
CA ASP A 219 3.49 -20.96 -1.52
C ASP A 219 4.77 -20.59 -2.28
N PHE A 220 4.83 -20.90 -3.58
CA PHE A 220 5.94 -20.50 -4.46
C PHE A 220 6.20 -18.98 -4.51
N ILE A 221 5.15 -18.15 -4.31
CA ILE A 221 5.33 -16.70 -4.18
C ILE A 221 6.01 -16.39 -2.86
N GLY A 222 5.52 -16.98 -1.76
CA GLY A 222 6.08 -16.84 -0.42
C GLY A 222 7.54 -17.26 -0.33
N GLU A 223 7.90 -18.38 -0.97
CA GLU A 223 9.29 -18.88 -1.07
C GLU A 223 10.23 -17.91 -1.79
N ALA A 224 9.72 -17.16 -2.77
CA ALA A 224 10.49 -16.15 -3.49
C ALA A 224 10.63 -14.83 -2.73
N MET A 225 9.75 -14.53 -1.76
CA MET A 225 9.74 -13.23 -1.08
C MET A 225 11.02 -12.91 -0.29
N PRO A 226 11.64 -13.85 0.47
CA PRO A 226 12.86 -13.56 1.23
C PRO A 226 14.00 -13.01 0.35
N ILE A 227 14.21 -13.56 -0.84
CA ILE A 227 15.26 -13.09 -1.75
C ILE A 227 14.91 -11.73 -2.38
N ILE A 228 13.62 -11.48 -2.67
CA ILE A 228 13.14 -10.18 -3.14
C ILE A 228 13.35 -9.09 -2.08
N GLU A 229 13.14 -9.41 -0.80
CA GLU A 229 13.43 -8.49 0.30
C GLU A 229 14.93 -8.20 0.45
N GLN A 230 15.78 -9.21 0.26
CA GLN A 230 17.22 -9.01 0.21
C GLN A 230 17.62 -8.07 -0.94
N TYR A 231 16.99 -8.18 -2.11
CA TYR A 231 17.20 -7.25 -3.23
C TYR A 231 16.82 -5.82 -2.84
N TYR A 232 15.66 -5.64 -2.21
CA TYR A 232 15.22 -4.33 -1.74
C TYR A 232 16.22 -3.72 -0.73
N MET A 233 16.68 -4.50 0.26
CA MET A 233 17.69 -4.06 1.24
C MET A 233 19.01 -3.67 0.58
N LYS A 234 19.46 -4.44 -0.41
CA LYS A 234 20.68 -4.15 -1.17
C LYS A 234 20.56 -2.86 -1.97
N ALA A 235 19.42 -2.66 -2.63
CA ALA A 235 19.13 -1.42 -3.37
C ALA A 235 19.01 -0.20 -2.45
N GLU A 236 18.41 -0.35 -1.27
CA GLU A 236 18.38 0.70 -0.24
C GLU A 236 19.78 1.06 0.25
N TYR A 237 20.62 0.06 0.52
CA TYR A 237 22.01 0.27 0.89
C TYR A 237 22.79 1.06 -0.17
N TRP A 238 22.66 0.68 -1.45
CA TRP A 238 23.29 1.40 -2.57
C TRP A 238 22.76 2.83 -2.72
N ASN A 239 21.45 3.04 -2.54
CA ASN A 239 20.84 4.36 -2.57
C ASN A 239 21.36 5.26 -1.44
N LEU A 240 21.54 4.72 -0.23
CA LEU A 240 22.09 5.46 0.92
C LEU A 240 23.56 5.83 0.72
N ARG A 241 24.35 4.90 0.15
CA ARG A 241 25.78 5.12 -0.13
C ARG A 241 26.06 5.95 -1.38
N LYS A 242 25.03 6.23 -2.19
CA LYS A 242 25.16 6.87 -3.52
C LYS A 242 26.19 6.17 -4.41
N ASN A 243 26.31 4.86 -4.24
CA ASN A 243 27.27 4.03 -4.95
C ASN A 243 26.63 2.68 -5.27
N ALA A 244 26.45 2.41 -6.56
CA ALA A 244 25.93 1.15 -7.08
C ALA A 244 26.79 0.69 -8.27
N PRO A 245 27.50 -0.44 -8.19
CA PRO A 245 28.22 -0.96 -9.33
C PRO A 245 27.25 -1.35 -10.45
N ALA A 246 27.45 -0.83 -11.66
CA ALA A 246 26.56 -1.07 -12.81
C ALA A 246 26.30 -2.56 -13.07
N LYS A 247 27.36 -3.40 -13.01
CA LYS A 247 27.23 -4.86 -13.16
C LYS A 247 26.36 -5.50 -12.07
N ALA A 248 26.42 -5.00 -10.84
CA ALA A 248 25.62 -5.54 -9.74
C ALA A 248 24.14 -5.16 -9.86
N LEU A 249 23.84 -3.98 -10.42
CA LEU A 249 22.48 -3.56 -10.74
C LEU A 249 21.87 -4.42 -11.84
N GLN A 250 22.62 -4.62 -12.93
CA GLN A 250 22.18 -5.44 -14.06
C GLN A 250 21.90 -6.89 -13.62
N GLY A 251 22.83 -7.52 -12.91
CA GLY A 251 22.65 -8.89 -12.44
C GLY A 251 21.46 -9.05 -11.48
N LEU A 252 21.17 -8.02 -10.66
CA LEU A 252 19.98 -8.04 -9.80
C LEU A 252 18.69 -7.94 -10.63
N LEU A 253 18.63 -7.04 -11.62
CA LEU A 253 17.48 -6.92 -12.50
C LEU A 253 17.23 -8.22 -13.27
N GLU A 254 18.25 -8.79 -13.89
CA GLU A 254 18.15 -10.06 -14.61
C GLU A 254 17.62 -11.19 -13.73
N ASP A 255 18.11 -11.29 -12.49
CA ASP A 255 17.62 -12.31 -11.57
C ASP A 255 16.18 -12.06 -11.10
N LEU A 256 15.83 -10.80 -10.80
CA LEU A 256 14.45 -10.40 -10.50
C LEU A 256 13.50 -10.79 -11.62
N TRP A 257 13.89 -10.55 -12.87
CA TRP A 257 13.09 -10.91 -14.04
C TRP A 257 12.91 -12.42 -14.20
N ARG A 258 13.97 -13.23 -14.07
CA ARG A 258 13.85 -14.69 -14.14
C ARG A 258 12.89 -15.22 -13.07
N ARG A 259 13.00 -14.70 -11.86
CA ARG A 259 12.12 -15.10 -10.74
C ARG A 259 10.68 -14.67 -10.97
N ASP A 260 10.46 -13.45 -11.45
CA ASP A 260 9.12 -12.97 -11.77
C ASP A 260 8.47 -13.78 -12.89
N ALA A 261 9.21 -14.06 -13.96
CA ALA A 261 8.74 -14.87 -15.08
C ALA A 261 8.31 -16.26 -14.60
N ARG A 262 9.17 -16.94 -13.82
CA ARG A 262 8.85 -18.25 -13.24
C ARG A 262 7.63 -18.20 -12.31
N MET A 263 7.51 -17.14 -11.51
CA MET A 263 6.37 -16.93 -10.60
C MET A 263 5.07 -16.75 -11.38
N MET A 264 5.06 -15.94 -12.45
CA MET A 264 3.88 -15.71 -13.27
C MET A 264 3.48 -16.95 -14.08
N GLU A 265 4.46 -17.72 -14.56
CA GLU A 265 4.25 -19.01 -15.23
C GLU A 265 3.52 -19.99 -14.30
N ILE A 266 4.09 -20.29 -13.12
CA ILE A 266 3.47 -21.20 -12.14
C ILE A 266 2.07 -20.72 -11.73
N LEU A 267 1.90 -19.41 -11.52
CA LEU A 267 0.60 -18.85 -11.15
C LEU A 267 -0.44 -19.07 -12.27
N THR A 268 -0.03 -18.91 -13.53
CA THR A 268 -0.92 -19.10 -14.68
C THR A 268 -1.32 -20.57 -14.82
N GLU A 269 -0.35 -21.50 -14.77
CA GLU A 269 -0.60 -22.94 -14.82
C GLU A 269 -1.63 -23.37 -13.75
N ARG A 270 -1.42 -22.96 -12.49
CA ARG A 270 -2.34 -23.30 -11.38
C ARG A 270 -3.73 -22.71 -11.55
N LEU A 271 -3.85 -21.54 -12.17
CA LEU A 271 -5.15 -20.91 -12.43
C LEU A 271 -5.91 -21.59 -13.56
N GLU A 272 -5.20 -22.15 -14.54
CA GLU A 272 -5.79 -22.91 -15.64
C GLU A 272 -6.30 -24.30 -15.18
N GLU A 273 -5.55 -24.99 -14.32
CA GLU A 273 -5.97 -26.29 -13.72
C GLU A 273 -7.28 -26.20 -12.91
N LYS A 274 -7.65 -24.99 -12.46
CA LYS A 274 -8.85 -24.72 -11.66
C LYS A 274 -10.08 -24.31 -12.48
N ARG A 275 -9.92 -24.04 -13.79
CA ARG A 275 -11.02 -23.68 -14.69
C ARG A 275 -11.71 -24.93 -15.24
#